data_AF-A0A451B0Y6-F1
#
_entry.id   AF-A0A451B0Y6-F1
#
_cell.length_a   1.000
_cell.length_b   1.000
_cell.length_c   1.000
_cell.angle_alpha   90.00
_cell.angle_beta   90.00
_cell.angle_gamma   90.00
#
_symmetry.space_group_name_H-M   'P 1'
#
loop_
_entity.id
_entity.type
_entity.pdbx_description
1 polymer ?
#
loop_
_entity_poly.entity_id
_entity_poly.type
_entity_poly.pdbx_seq_one_letter_code
_entity_poly.pdbx_strand_id
1 'polypeptide(L)' 'MYDSDLSAEKWALIEHHFEPKDNRGAEPKHDKRIIVSAILYINKTGAQWRMLPKDFPPWQTVYHHYYHWNCRGVWEAA' A
#
# COMPACT_ATOMS: atom_id res chain seq x y z
N MET A 1 0.28 16.37 -4.24
CA MET A 1 0.56 15.27 -5.18
C MET A 1 2.04 14.95 -5.07
N TYR A 2 2.38 13.75 -4.60
CA TYR A 2 3.77 13.30 -4.46
C TYR A 2 4.17 12.45 -5.68
N ASP A 3 5.45 12.46 -6.02
CA ASP A 3 6.03 11.66 -7.12
C ASP A 3 5.93 10.12 -6.89
N SER A 4 5.37 9.73 -5.75
CA SER A 4 5.05 8.35 -5.36
C SER A 4 3.58 7.98 -5.63
N ASP A 5 2.77 8.91 -6.17
CA ASP A 5 1.39 8.62 -6.56
C ASP A 5 1.40 7.67 -7.75
N LEU A 6 0.99 6.43 -7.49
CA LEU A 6 0.79 5.42 -8.52
C LEU A 6 -0.28 5.94 -9.48
N SER A 7 0.05 6.30 -10.73
CA SER A 7 -0.97 6.61 -11.74
C SER A 7 -1.99 5.47 -11.81
N ALA A 8 -3.26 5.79 -12.09
CA ALA A 8 -4.33 4.81 -12.19
C ALA A 8 -3.98 3.66 -13.15
N GLU A 9 -3.24 3.96 -14.22
CA GLU A 9 -2.78 3.00 -15.21
C GLU A 9 -1.78 1.99 -14.64
N LYS A 10 -0.81 2.46 -13.84
CA LYS A 10 0.18 1.60 -13.18
C LYS A 10 -0.46 0.79 -12.06
N TRP A 11 -1.43 1.39 -11.36
CA TRP A 11 -2.23 0.70 -10.36
C TRP A 11 -3.02 -0.46 -10.98
N ALA A 12 -3.65 -0.25 -12.13
CA ALA A 12 -4.44 -1.28 -12.81
C ALA A 12 -3.63 -2.53 -13.20
N LEU A 13 -2.32 -2.39 -13.38
CA LEU A 13 -1.44 -3.53 -13.69
C LEU A 13 -1.16 -4.40 -12.45
N ILE A 14 -1.08 -3.79 -11.27
CA ILE A 14 -0.65 -4.47 -10.04
C ILE A 14 -1.80 -4.74 -9.07
N GLU A 15 -2.97 -4.11 -9.25
CA GLU A 15 -4.07 -4.15 -8.29
C GLU A 15 -4.49 -5.58 -7.93
N HIS A 16 -4.47 -6.49 -8.92
CA HIS A 16 -4.85 -7.89 -8.78
C HIS A 16 -4.01 -8.65 -7.75
N HIS A 17 -2.73 -8.28 -7.60
CA HIS A 17 -1.84 -8.88 -6.60
C HIS A 17 -2.20 -8.47 -5.16
N PHE A 18 -2.86 -7.32 -5.00
CA PHE A 18 -3.28 -6.77 -3.71
C PHE A 18 -4.78 -7.01 -3.43
N GLU A 19 -5.49 -7.73 -4.29
CA GLU A 19 -6.87 -8.15 -4.06
C GLU A 19 -6.95 -9.22 -2.95
N PRO A 20 -7.98 -9.16 -2.09
CA PRO A 20 -8.15 -10.18 -1.08
C PRO A 20 -8.66 -11.45 -1.78
N LYS A 21 -8.01 -12.59 -1.55
CA LYS A 21 -8.56 -13.89 -1.98
C LYS A 21 -9.92 -14.24 -1.35
N ASP A 22 -10.31 -13.53 -0.30
CA ASP A 22 -11.52 -13.76 0.48
C ASP A 22 -12.16 -12.41 0.82
N ASN A 23 -13.44 -12.21 0.48
CA ASN A 23 -14.25 -11.05 0.88
C ASN A 23 -14.67 -11.09 2.37
N ARG A 24 -13.95 -11.86 3.20
CA ARG A 24 -14.22 -11.97 4.64
C ARG A 24 -13.54 -10.82 5.38
N GLY A 25 -14.25 -9.70 5.50
CA GLY A 25 -13.82 -8.54 6.27
C GLY A 25 -14.73 -7.33 6.06
N ALA A 26 -14.64 -6.36 6.96
CA ALA A 26 -15.28 -5.06 6.78
C ALA A 26 -14.72 -4.36 5.54
N GLU A 27 -15.55 -3.56 4.86
CA GLU A 27 -15.11 -2.74 3.73
C GLU A 27 -13.83 -1.97 4.09
N PRO A 28 -12.78 -2.05 3.24
CA PRO A 28 -11.53 -1.40 3.54
C PRO A 28 -11.75 0.12 3.66
N LYS A 29 -11.52 0.65 4.87
CA LYS A 29 -11.72 2.06 5.22
C LYS A 29 -10.83 3.03 4.42
N HIS A 30 -9.78 2.51 3.78
CA HIS A 30 -8.81 3.26 3.00
C HIS A 30 -8.59 2.55 1.67
N ASP A 31 -8.50 3.36 0.61
CA ASP A 31 -8.17 2.87 -0.73
C ASP A 31 -6.78 2.23 -0.72
N LYS A 32 -6.69 1.01 -1.26
CA LYS A 32 -5.43 0.25 -1.31
C LYS A 32 -4.37 0.95 -2.13
N ARG A 33 -4.77 1.71 -3.15
CA ARG A 33 -3.84 2.51 -3.96
C ARG A 33 -3.08 3.51 -3.09
N ILE A 34 -3.77 4.12 -2.12
CA ILE A 34 -3.16 5.08 -1.19
C ILE A 34 -2.18 4.37 -0.26
N ILE A 35 -2.54 3.16 0.20
CA ILE A 35 -1.66 2.33 1.04
C ILE A 35 -0.39 1.94 0.29
N VAL A 36 -0.51 1.45 -0.95
CA VAL A 36 0.66 1.07 -1.77
C VAL A 36 1.49 2.32 -2.11
N SER A 37 0.86 3.45 -2.42
CA SER A 37 1.57 4.72 -2.65
C SER A 37 2.37 5.16 -1.41
N ALA A 38 1.83 4.97 -0.20
CA ALA A 38 2.53 5.25 1.05
C ALA A 38 3.74 4.31 1.26
N ILE A 39 3.60 3.03 0.94
CA ILE A 39 4.70 2.05 1.00
C ILE A 39 5.80 2.42 -0.01
N LEU A 40 5.43 2.74 -1.25
CA LEU A 40 6.37 3.18 -2.28
C LEU A 40 7.05 4.48 -1.90
N TYR A 41 6.34 5.42 -1.29
CA TYR A 41 6.92 6.64 -0.76
C TYR A 41 8.02 6.34 0.27
N ILE A 42 7.74 5.47 1.23
CA ILE A 42 8.73 5.05 2.25
C ILE A 42 9.91 4.33 1.59
N ASN A 43 9.67 3.43 0.65
CA ASN A 43 10.72 2.70 -0.06
C ASN A 43 11.62 3.65 -0.88
N LYS A 44 11.03 4.62 -1.58
CA LYS A 44 11.75 5.59 -2.41
C LYS A 44 12.53 6.61 -1.59
N THR A 45 11.97 7.08 -0.48
CA THR A 45 12.59 8.13 0.36
C THR A 45 13.50 7.56 1.44
N GLY A 46 13.37 6.28 1.79
CA GLY A 46 14.03 5.67 2.96
C GLY A 46 13.55 6.25 4.29
N ALA A 47 12.44 7.00 4.30
CA ALA A 47 11.92 7.64 5.50
C ALA A 47 11.43 6.60 6.52
N GLN A 48 11.54 6.91 7.81
CA GLN A 48 10.96 6.05 8.84
C GLN A 48 9.44 6.03 8.72
N TRP A 49 8.81 4.87 9.00
CA TRP A 49 7.34 4.72 9.01
C TRP A 49 6.63 5.79 9.84
N ARG A 50 7.21 6.19 10.98
CA ARG A 50 6.65 7.24 11.85
C ARG A 50 6.70 8.64 11.27
N MET A 51 7.53 8.87 10.26
CA MET A 51 7.67 10.14 9.55
C MET A 51 6.79 10.20 8.30
N LEU A 52 5.90 9.22 8.10
CA LEU A 52 4.96 9.24 6.99
C LEU A 52 4.09 10.52 7.07
N PRO A 53 3.97 11.29 5.98
CA PRO A 53 3.13 12.49 5.93
C PRO A 53 1.68 12.20 6.34
N LYS A 54 1.04 13.17 7.00
CA LYS A 54 -0.35 13.05 7.48
C LYS A 54 -1.39 12.95 6.37
N ASP A 55 -1.00 13.23 5.12
CA ASP A 55 -1.82 13.03 3.93
C ASP A 55 -2.07 11.55 3.63
N PHE A 56 -1.20 10.66 4.13
CA PHE A 56 -1.38 9.22 4.02
C PHE A 56 -2.15 8.65 5.22
N PRO A 57 -2.76 7.45 5.07
CA PRO A 57 -3.34 6.71 6.18
C PRO A 57 -2.32 6.52 7.31
N PRO A 58 -2.78 6.32 8.55
CA PRO A 58 -1.90 6.09 9.69
C PRO A 58 -0.85 5.03 9.37
N TRP A 59 0.41 5.33 9.67
CA TRP A 59 1.55 4.45 9.34
C TRP A 59 1.36 3.01 9.87
N GLN A 60 0.62 2.85 10.97
CA GLN A 60 0.27 1.54 11.54
C GLN A 60 -0.58 0.71 10.58
N THR A 61 -1.59 1.34 9.97
CA THR A 61 -2.45 0.71 8.95
C THR A 61 -1.64 0.33 7.72
N VAL A 62 -0.77 1.23 7.26
CA VAL A 62 0.08 1.00 6.09
C VAL A 62 1.06 -0.15 6.36
N TYR A 63 1.72 -0.14 7.52
CA TYR A 63 2.64 -1.18 7.94
C TYR A 63 1.95 -2.54 8.10
N HIS A 64 0.73 -2.57 8.65
CA HIS A 64 -0.03 -3.81 8.78
C HIS A 64 -0.32 -4.46 7.42
N HIS A 65 -0.68 -3.65 6.42
CA HIS A 65 -0.88 -4.14 5.05
C HIS A 65 0.44 -4.59 4.42
N TYR A 66 1.51 -3.81 4.56
CA TYR A 66 2.83 -4.17 4.09
C TYR A 66 3.28 -5.53 4.64
N TYR A 67 3.16 -5.73 5.96
CA TYR A 67 3.51 -6.98 6.62
C TYR A 67 2.66 -8.16 6.12
N HIS A 68 1.33 -7.98 6.02
CA HIS A 68 0.44 -9.02 5.51
C HIS A 68 0.76 -9.42 4.06
N TRP A 69 1.04 -8.44 3.19
CA TRP A 69 1.41 -8.69 1.80
C TRP A 69 2.79 -9.33 1.67
N ASN A 70 3.74 -8.95 2.53
CA ASN A 70 5.06 -9.57 2.60
C ASN A 70 4.98 -11.04 3.04
N CYS A 71 4.19 -11.36 4.08
CA CYS A 71 3.96 -12.76 4.49
C CYS A 71 3.25 -13.59 3.41
N ARG A 72 2.49 -12.95 2.52
CA ARG A 72 1.82 -13.60 1.39
C ARG A 72 2.71 -13.72 0.14
N GLY A 73 3.93 -13.18 0.16
CA GLY A 73 4.82 -13.16 -1.00
C GLY A 73 4.32 -12.26 -2.15
N VAL A 74 3.43 -11.31 -1.87
CA VAL A 74 2.80 -10.45 -2.90
C VAL A 74 3.86 -9.61 -3.62
N TRP A 75 4.88 -9.14 -2.90
CA TRP A 75 5.98 -8.35 -3.45
C TRP A 75 6.96 -9.16 -4.31
N GLU A 76 6.97 -10.50 -4.19
CA GLU A 76 7.79 -11.37 -5.05
C GLU A 76 7.04 -11.73 -6.34
N ALA A 77 5.71 -11.60 -6.33
CA ALA A 77 4.83 -11.92 -7.46
C ALA A 77 4.41 -10.70 -8.29
N ALA A 78 4.67 -9.47 -7.82
CA ALA A 78 4.33 -8.20 -8.45
C ALA A 78 5.57 -7.56 -9.09
#